data_AF-I2QEL9-F1
#
_entry.id   AF-I2QEL9-F1
#
_cell.length_a   1.000
_cell.length_b   1.000
_cell.length_c   1.000
_cell.angle_alpha   90.00
_cell.angle_beta   90.00
_cell.angle_gamma   90.00
#
_symmetry.space_group_name_H-M   'P 1'
#
loop_
_entity.id
_entity.type
_entity.pdbx_description
1 polymer ?
#
loop_
_entity_poly.entity_id
_entity_poly.type
_entity_poly.pdbx_seq_one_letter_code
_entity_poly.pdbx_strand_id
1 'polypeptide(L)'
;MDRDRPVLLVATFSGKQAILNDLHAYVRTRLVDRTRTVAHRFIADGDVVVVEAKGDNVTPEGVRYDNDYCLVFRLEDGKIKEIREYCDSVLTEKALGPFPQTAVRAAS
;
A
#
# COMPACT_ATOMS: atom_id res chain seq x y z
N MET A 1 -10.38 -24.59 -11.35
CA MET A 1 -9.62 -23.53 -10.66
C MET A 1 -8.83 -22.82 -11.74
N ASP A 2 -9.40 -21.73 -12.22
CA ASP A 2 -8.92 -20.95 -13.37
C ASP A 2 -7.65 -20.17 -12.97
N ARG A 3 -6.55 -20.41 -13.70
CA ARG A 3 -5.22 -19.85 -13.42
C ARG A 3 -4.95 -18.53 -14.14
N ASP A 4 -5.90 -18.03 -14.92
CA ASP A 4 -5.69 -16.89 -15.84
C ASP A 4 -6.35 -15.59 -15.39
N ARG A 5 -6.82 -15.49 -14.13
CA ARG A 5 -7.25 -14.20 -13.58
C ARG A 5 -6.02 -13.38 -13.15
N PRO A 6 -5.79 -12.19 -13.72
CA PRO A 6 -4.79 -11.28 -13.20
C PRO A 6 -5.27 -10.80 -11.84
N VAL A 7 -4.69 -11.35 -10.78
CA VAL A 7 -4.84 -10.83 -9.42
C VAL A 7 -3.79 -9.74 -9.28
N LEU A 8 -4.18 -8.49 -9.07
CA LEU A 8 -3.25 -7.58 -8.40
C LEU A 8 -2.91 -8.15 -7.01
N LEU A 9 -1.70 -8.05 -6.47
CA LEU A 9 -0.36 -7.87 -7.01
C LEU A 9 0.48 -7.85 -5.73
N VAL A 10 0.99 -9.00 -5.28
CA VAL A 10 1.98 -8.95 -4.20
C VAL A 10 3.21 -8.28 -4.80
N ALA A 11 3.49 -7.05 -4.39
CA ALA A 11 4.66 -6.30 -4.82
C ALA A 11 5.55 -6.05 -3.61
N THR A 12 6.85 -6.27 -3.79
CA THR A 12 7.87 -5.95 -2.80
C THR A 12 8.69 -4.79 -3.33
N PHE A 13 8.91 -3.79 -2.49
CA PHE A 13 9.76 -2.64 -2.79
C PHE A 13 10.89 -2.58 -1.77
N SER A 14 12.13 -2.47 -2.24
CA SER A 14 13.31 -2.40 -1.38
C SER A 14 13.94 -1.02 -1.42
N GLY A 15 14.10 -0.43 -0.24
CA GLY A 15 14.76 0.86 -0.07
C GLY A 15 13.83 2.07 -0.25
N LYS A 16 14.23 3.16 0.40
CA LYS A 16 13.44 4.40 0.48
C LYS A 16 13.12 5.00 -0.90
N GLN A 17 14.06 4.93 -1.83
CA GLN A 17 13.88 5.55 -3.15
C GLN A 17 12.80 4.85 -3.96
N ALA A 18 12.80 3.52 -3.99
CA ALA A 18 11.79 2.74 -4.70
C ALA A 18 10.39 2.96 -4.11
N ILE A 19 10.27 2.97 -2.77
CA ILE A 19 9.00 3.26 -2.09
C ILE A 19 8.47 4.65 -2.48
N LEU A 20 9.32 5.67 -2.53
CA LEU A 20 8.91 7.04 -2.82
C LEU A 20 8.64 7.31 -4.31
N ASN A 21 9.47 6.77 -5.19
CA ASN A 21 9.46 7.07 -6.63
C ASN A 21 8.62 6.10 -7.45
N ASP A 22 8.40 4.89 -6.96
CA ASP A 22 7.66 3.88 -7.72
C ASP A 22 6.26 3.74 -7.11
N LEU A 23 6.18 3.24 -5.86
CA LEU A 23 4.90 3.02 -5.19
C LEU A 23 4.15 4.34 -4.97
N HIS A 24 4.71 5.27 -4.21
CA HIS A 24 4.00 6.51 -3.89
C HIS A 24 3.86 7.45 -5.08
N ALA A 25 4.79 7.44 -6.05
CA ALA A 25 4.59 8.25 -7.24
C ALA A 25 3.41 7.73 -8.06
N TYR A 26 3.29 6.41 -8.25
CA TYR A 26 2.14 5.81 -8.92
C TYR A 26 0.84 6.12 -8.18
N VAL A 27 0.78 5.91 -6.86
CA VAL A 27 -0.43 6.19 -6.08
C VAL A 27 -0.84 7.66 -6.19
N ARG A 28 0.12 8.60 -6.20
CA ARG A 28 -0.16 10.04 -6.39
C ARG A 28 -0.76 10.38 -7.75
N THR A 29 -0.54 9.58 -8.79
CA THR A 29 -1.21 9.82 -10.09
C THR A 29 -2.64 9.30 -10.12
N ARG A 30 -3.05 8.53 -9.11
CA ARG A 30 -4.35 7.85 -9.05
C ARG A 30 -5.33 8.45 -8.04
N LEU A 31 -4.91 9.41 -7.24
CA LEU A 31 -5.72 10.05 -6.20
C LEU A 31 -5.73 11.58 -6.39
N VAL A 32 -6.84 12.23 -6.03
CA VAL A 32 -7.00 13.69 -6.18
C VAL A 32 -6.08 14.44 -5.21
N ASP A 33 -6.10 14.04 -3.95
CA ASP A 33 -5.36 14.68 -2.87
C ASP A 33 -4.17 13.84 -2.44
N ARG A 34 -3.38 14.39 -1.51
CA ARG A 34 -2.38 13.59 -0.80
C ARG A 34 -3.07 12.40 -0.14
N THR A 35 -2.49 11.22 -0.36
CA THR A 35 -2.98 9.98 0.24
C THR A 35 -3.11 10.13 1.76
N ARG A 36 -4.27 9.77 2.27
CA ARG A 36 -4.59 9.80 3.69
C ARG A 36 -4.98 8.40 4.16
N THR A 37 -4.31 7.98 5.23
CA THR A 37 -4.57 6.73 5.95
C THR A 37 -4.67 7.07 7.42
N VAL A 38 -5.82 6.84 8.03
CA VAL A 38 -6.12 7.17 9.42
C VAL A 38 -5.92 5.92 10.27
N ALA A 39 -4.95 5.97 11.18
CA ALA A 39 -4.73 4.89 12.13
C ALA A 39 -5.80 4.90 13.23
N HIS A 40 -6.32 3.73 13.56
CA HIS A 40 -7.38 3.54 14.56
C HIS A 40 -6.90 2.79 15.80
N ARG A 41 -6.04 1.79 15.62
CA ARG A 41 -5.53 0.97 16.71
C ARG A 41 -4.10 0.55 16.47
N PHE A 42 -3.31 0.57 17.53
CA PHE A 42 -1.92 0.15 17.55
C PHE A 42 -1.75 -1.00 18.54
N ILE A 43 -1.07 -2.05 18.12
CA ILE A 43 -0.67 -3.19 18.96
C ILE A 43 0.85 -3.31 18.80
N ALA A 44 1.60 -3.13 19.88
CA ALA A 44 3.06 -3.18 19.86
C ALA A 44 3.55 -4.36 20.71
N ASP A 45 4.50 -5.12 20.15
CA ASP A 45 5.21 -6.20 20.83
C ASP A 45 6.65 -6.29 20.28
N GLY A 46 7.64 -6.16 21.15
CA GLY A 46 9.05 -6.11 20.77
C GLY A 46 9.36 -5.03 19.73
N ASP A 47 9.94 -5.44 18.60
CA ASP A 47 10.28 -4.59 17.46
C ASP A 47 9.17 -4.50 16.41
N VAL A 48 7.97 -5.02 16.71
CA VAL A 48 6.83 -5.06 15.80
C VAL A 48 5.70 -4.16 16.29
N VAL A 49 5.09 -3.42 15.35
CA VAL A 49 3.85 -2.68 15.58
C VAL A 49 2.84 -3.04 14.51
N VAL A 50 1.66 -3.52 14.92
CA VAL A 50 0.50 -3.72 14.04
C VAL A 50 -0.41 -2.51 14.16
N VAL A 51 -0.84 -1.97 13.01
CA VAL A 51 -1.74 -0.84 12.92
C VAL A 51 -2.98 -1.22 12.11
N GLU A 52 -4.14 -1.13 12.75
CA GLU A 52 -5.43 -1.13 12.05
C GLU A 52 -5.72 0.30 11.61
N ALA A 53 -5.98 0.50 10.31
CA ALA A 53 -6.15 1.83 9.73
C ALA A 53 -7.17 1.84 8.60
N LYS A 54 -7.70 3.01 8.27
CA LYS A 54 -8.65 3.21 7.16
C LYS A 54 -8.16 4.27 6.18
N GLY A 55 -8.26 3.99 4.89
CA GLY A 55 -8.06 4.97 3.83
C GLY A 55 -9.16 6.03 3.84
N ASP A 56 -8.79 7.25 3.46
CA ASP A 56 -9.73 8.35 3.23
C ASP A 56 -9.31 9.04 1.94
N ASN A 57 -9.65 8.41 0.81
CA ASN A 57 -9.11 8.81 -0.49
C ASN A 57 -10.19 8.78 -1.57
N VAL A 58 -9.98 9.61 -2.60
CA VAL A 58 -10.85 9.69 -3.79
C VAL A 58 -10.00 9.72 -5.05
N THR A 59 -10.41 8.98 -6.08
CA THR A 59 -9.79 9.00 -7.40
C THR A 59 -10.24 10.24 -8.19
N PRO A 60 -9.51 10.65 -9.25
CA PRO A 60 -9.94 11.73 -10.13
C PRO A 60 -11.34 11.55 -10.73
N GLU A 61 -11.78 10.31 -10.91
CA GLU A 61 -13.11 9.94 -11.42
C GLU A 61 -14.20 9.95 -10.33
N GLY A 62 -13.85 10.32 -9.09
CA GLY A 62 -14.77 10.42 -7.96
C GLY A 62 -15.03 9.09 -7.23
N VAL A 63 -14.26 8.04 -7.51
CA VAL A 63 -14.40 6.73 -6.83
C VAL A 63 -13.74 6.81 -5.45
N ARG A 64 -14.43 6.33 -4.41
CA ARG A 64 -13.84 6.21 -3.07
C ARG A 64 -12.84 5.06 -3.00
N TYR A 65 -11.68 5.34 -2.42
CA TYR A 65 -10.62 4.37 -2.13
C TYR A 65 -10.35 4.36 -0.62
N ASP A 66 -11.32 3.85 0.12
CA ASP A 66 -11.35 3.85 1.58
C ASP A 66 -11.04 2.46 2.12
N ASN A 67 -9.86 1.95 1.77
CA ASN A 67 -9.46 0.59 2.11
C ASN A 67 -9.31 0.41 3.63
N ASP A 68 -9.66 -0.78 4.13
CA ASP A 68 -9.37 -1.18 5.50
C ASP A 68 -8.02 -1.91 5.52
N TYR A 69 -7.08 -1.35 6.28
CA TYR A 69 -5.70 -1.78 6.32
C TYR A 69 -5.35 -2.48 7.62
N CYS A 70 -4.54 -3.53 7.50
CA CYS A 70 -3.69 -4.02 8.58
C CYS A 70 -2.23 -3.85 8.14
N LEU A 71 -1.52 -2.95 8.83
CA LEU A 71 -0.13 -2.62 8.53
C LEU A 71 0.77 -3.20 9.63
N VAL A 72 1.70 -4.08 9.26
CA VAL A 72 2.67 -4.67 10.19
C VAL A 72 4.01 -4.02 9.95
N PHE A 73 4.46 -3.22 10.91
CA PHE A 73 5.75 -2.54 10.89
C PHE A 73 6.77 -3.36 11.68
N ARG A 74 7.97 -3.50 11.13
CA ARG A 74 9.16 -3.90 11.89
C ARG A 74 10.07 -2.69 12.05
N LEU A 75 10.57 -2.48 13.26
CA LEU A 75 11.38 -1.33 13.64
C LEU A 75 12.81 -1.79 13.97
N GLU A 76 13.80 -1.00 13.55
CA GLU A 76 15.22 -1.23 13.87
C GLU A 76 15.88 0.14 14.01
N ASP A 77 16.64 0.36 15.09
CA ASP A 77 17.32 1.64 15.39
C ASP A 77 16.42 2.88 15.29
N GLY A 78 15.18 2.76 15.79
CA GLY A 78 14.19 3.82 15.77
C GLY A 78 13.64 4.16 14.38
N LYS A 79 13.89 3.32 13.37
CA LYS A 79 13.42 3.49 11.99
C LYS A 79 12.55 2.32 11.57
N ILE A 80 11.67 2.56 10.61
CA ILE A 80 10.93 1.48 9.94
C ILE A 80 11.91 0.69 9.07
N LYS A 81 12.07 -0.59 9.40
CA LYS A 81 12.87 -1.56 8.65
C LYS A 81 12.05 -2.24 7.55
N GLU A 82 10.78 -2.51 7.83
CA GLU A 82 9.86 -3.22 6.94
C GLU A 82 8.42 -2.79 7.22
N ILE A 83 7.59 -2.78 6.17
CA ILE A 83 6.13 -2.65 6.28
C ILE A 83 5.53 -3.79 5.47
N ARG A 84 4.61 -4.54 6.07
CA ARG A 84 3.71 -5.45 5.36
C ARG A 84 2.29 -4.88 5.42
N GLU A 85 1.70 -4.66 4.27
CA GLU A 85 0.36 -4.10 4.11
C GLU A 85 -0.62 -5.19 3.67
N TYR A 86 -1.69 -5.36 4.45
CA TYR A 86 -2.83 -6.17 4.08
C TYR A 86 -4.03 -5.24 3.86
N CYS A 87 -4.71 -5.41 2.73
CA CYS A 87 -5.83 -4.57 2.32
C CYS A 87 -6.79 -5.35 1.40
N ASP A 88 -7.97 -4.78 1.12
CA ASP A 88 -8.87 -5.29 0.08
C ASP A 88 -8.25 -5.05 -1.31
N SER A 89 -7.70 -6.12 -1.89
CA SER A 89 -7.06 -6.08 -3.21
C SER A 89 -8.05 -5.84 -4.35
N VAL A 90 -9.31 -6.24 -4.19
CA VAL A 90 -10.36 -6.01 -5.21
C VAL A 90 -10.70 -4.53 -5.26
N LEU A 91 -10.83 -3.88 -4.10
CA LEU A 91 -11.00 -2.43 -4.04
C LEU A 91 -9.79 -1.69 -4.63
N THR A 92 -8.58 -2.10 -4.28
CA THR A 92 -7.33 -1.53 -4.81
C THR A 92 -7.28 -1.60 -6.34
N GLU A 93 -7.56 -2.76 -6.93
CA GLU A 93 -7.56 -2.91 -8.38
C GLU A 93 -8.68 -2.10 -9.05
N LYS A 94 -9.88 -2.08 -8.47
CA LYS A 94 -11.01 -1.32 -9.01
C LYS A 94 -10.76 0.19 -8.99
N ALA A 95 -10.16 0.71 -7.93
CA ALA A 95 -9.96 2.14 -7.75
C ALA A 95 -8.65 2.66 -8.39
N LEU A 96 -7.54 1.93 -8.21
CA LEU A 96 -6.22 2.37 -8.64
C LEU A 96 -5.75 1.73 -9.95
N GLY A 97 -6.44 0.69 -10.42
CA GLY A 97 -6.02 -0.09 -11.59
C GLY A 97 -4.74 -0.91 -11.34
N PRO A 98 -4.24 -1.61 -12.37
CA PRO A 98 -3.07 -2.45 -12.23
C PRO A 98 -1.79 -1.66 -11.97
N PHE A 99 -1.04 -2.08 -10.94
CA PHE A 99 0.25 -1.50 -10.68
C PHE A 99 1.26 -1.97 -11.76
N PRO A 100 2.06 -1.07 -12.35
CA PRO A 100 2.95 -1.43 -13.47
C PRO A 100 4.03 -2.44 -13.05
N GLN A 101 4.13 -3.56 -13.76
CA GLN A 101 5.10 -4.61 -13.44
C GLN A 101 6.56 -4.16 -13.66
N THR A 102 6.79 -3.17 -14.52
CA THR A 102 8.10 -2.53 -14.71
C THR A 102 8.59 -1.80 -13.46
N ALA A 103 7.68 -1.18 -12.71
CA ALA A 103 8.00 -0.45 -11.48
C ALA A 103 8.44 -1.40 -10.35
N VAL A 104 7.88 -2.62 -10.28
CA VAL A 104 8.28 -3.64 -9.29
C VAL A 104 9.72 -4.12 -9.52
N ARG A 105 10.14 -4.27 -10.79
CA ARG A 105 11.50 -4.75 -11.13
C ARG A 105 12.60 -3.73 -10.85
N ALA A 106 12.29 -2.44 -10.90
CA ALA A 106 13.25 -1.38 -10.56
C ALA A 106 13.50 -1.26 -9.04
N ALA A 107 12.57 -1.78 -8.24
CA ALA A 107 12.57 -1.71 -6.79
C ALA A 107 13.20 -2.94 -6.08
N SER A 108 13.63 -3.95 -6.84
CA SER A 108 14.18 -5.22 -6.34
C SER A 108 15.70 -5.25 -6.34
#